data_AF-A0A2U1YRY6-F1
#
_entry.id   AF-A0A2U1YRY6-F1
#
_cell.length_a   1.000
_cell.length_b   1.000
_cell.length_c   1.000
_cell.angle_alpha   90.00
_cell.angle_beta   90.00
_cell.angle_gamma   90.00
#
_symmetry.space_group_name_H-M   'P 1'
#
loop_
_entity.id
_entity.type
_entity.pdbx_description
1 polymer ?
#
loop_
_entity_poly.entity_id
_entity_poly.type
_entity_poly.pdbx_seq_one_letter_code
_entity_poly.pdbx_strand_id
1 'polypeptide(L)' 'MALTRKNALFAGSDGGGEHWATIASLAETCKLSGVDPQAWFADVLTKLASGHPITKLHEMLPWAFARQAEPAVA' A
#
# COMPACT_ATOMS: atom_id res chain seq x y z
N MET A 1 -13.84 -24.24 -12.36
CA MET A 1 -14.81 -23.34 -11.69
C MET A 1 -14.25 -21.93 -11.72
N ALA A 2 -15.03 -20.97 -12.23
CA ALA A 2 -14.55 -19.69 -12.77
C ALA A 2 -13.93 -18.75 -11.71
N LEU A 3 -12.62 -18.52 -11.84
CA LEU A 3 -11.87 -17.44 -11.16
C LEU A 3 -12.50 -16.05 -11.38
N THR A 4 -13.19 -15.87 -12.52
CA THR A 4 -13.86 -14.62 -12.91
C THR A 4 -14.80 -14.09 -11.83
N ARG A 5 -15.53 -14.95 -11.12
CA ARG A 5 -16.52 -14.50 -10.12
C ARG A 5 -15.89 -13.93 -8.85
N LYS A 6 -14.63 -14.28 -8.55
CA LYS A 6 -13.86 -13.74 -7.41
C LYS A 6 -12.97 -12.54 -7.78
N ASN A 7 -12.72 -12.34 -9.08
CA ASN A 7 -11.82 -11.30 -9.59
C ASN A 7 -12.56 -10.14 -10.30
N ALA A 8 -13.88 -10.19 -10.37
CA ALA A 8 -14.73 -9.17 -11.03
C ALA A 8 -15.09 -7.99 -10.12
N LEU A 9 -14.25 -7.62 -9.14
CA LEU A 9 -14.53 -6.56 -8.17
C LEU A 9 -14.84 -5.19 -8.81
N PHE A 10 -14.42 -4.98 -10.06
CA PHE A 10 -14.57 -3.71 -10.80
C PHE A 10 -15.16 -3.91 -12.21
N ALA A 11 -15.73 -5.08 -12.50
CA ALA A 11 -16.32 -5.35 -13.80
C ALA A 11 -17.49 -4.37 -14.04
N GLY A 12 -17.32 -3.47 -15.03
CA GLY A 12 -18.30 -2.43 -15.38
C GLY A 12 -17.97 -1.02 -14.87
N SER A 13 -16.81 -0.79 -14.24
CA SER A 13 -16.36 0.56 -13.84
C SER A 13 -14.89 0.77 -14.17
N ASP A 14 -14.62 1.56 -15.21
CA ASP A 14 -13.25 1.93 -15.62
C ASP A 14 -12.49 2.63 -14.49
N GLY A 15 -13.16 3.58 -13.80
CA GLY A 15 -12.58 4.26 -12.64
C GLY A 15 -12.33 3.32 -11.45
N GLY A 16 -13.19 2.33 -11.23
CA GLY A 16 -12.95 1.29 -10.23
C GLY A 16 -11.74 0.43 -10.57
N GLY A 17 -11.59 0.07 -11.85
CA GLY A 17 -10.44 -0.68 -12.36
C GLY A 17 -9.13 0.09 -12.19
N GLU A 18 -9.11 1.38 -12.49
CA GLU A 18 -7.93 2.24 -12.35
C GLU A 18 -7.51 2.44 -10.89
N HIS A 19 -8.46 2.71 -9.99
CA HIS A 19 -8.18 2.79 -8.55
C HIS A 19 -7.65 1.47 -8.01
N TRP A 20 -8.21 0.34 -8.44
CA TRP A 20 -7.72 -0.97 -8.02
C TRP A 20 -6.33 -1.28 -8.53
N ALA A 21 -6.05 -0.97 -9.81
CA ALA A 21 -4.71 -1.13 -10.37
C ALA A 21 -3.67 -0.34 -9.56
N THR A 22 -4.03 0.86 -9.10
CA THR A 22 -3.18 1.68 -8.22
C THR A 22 -2.92 0.99 -6.88
N ILE A 23 -3.98 0.56 -6.18
CA ILE A 23 -3.85 -0.13 -4.88
C ILE A 23 -3.06 -1.44 -5.01
N ALA A 24 -3.34 -2.23 -6.04
CA ALA A 24 -2.64 -3.49 -6.31
C ALA A 24 -1.15 -3.26 -6.59
N SER A 25 -0.80 -2.21 -7.34
CA SER A 25 0.61 -1.85 -7.61
C SER A 25 1.36 -1.44 -6.33
N LEU A 26 0.70 -0.70 -5.43
CA LEU A 26 1.27 -0.35 -4.13
C LEU A 26 1.47 -1.59 -3.25
N ALA A 27 0.50 -2.51 -3.24
CA ALA A 27 0.60 -3.76 -2.50
C ALA A 27 1.74 -4.65 -3.01
N GLU A 28 1.91 -4.77 -4.34
CA GLU A 28 3.07 -5.47 -4.92
C GLU A 28 4.40 -4.80 -4.56
N THR A 29 4.45 -3.46 -4.53
CA THR A 29 5.65 -2.72 -4.11
C THR A 29 6.02 -3.02 -2.66
N CYS A 30 5.04 -3.18 -1.76
CA CYS A 30 5.28 -3.60 -0.38
C CYS A 30 5.90 -5.00 -0.32
N LYS A 31 5.38 -5.95 -1.10
CA LYS A 31 5.92 -7.31 -1.16
C LYS A 31 7.36 -7.33 -1.68
N LEU A 32 7.66 -6.56 -2.74
CA LEU A 32 9.02 -6.41 -3.26
C LEU A 32 9.97 -5.78 -2.23
N SER A 33 9.45 -4.99 -1.30
CA SER A 33 10.21 -4.38 -0.21
C SER A 33 10.26 -5.24 1.06
N GLY A 34 9.68 -6.45 1.06
CA GLY A 34 9.62 -7.33 2.24
C GLY A 34 8.69 -6.83 3.36
N VAL A 35 7.75 -5.93 3.05
CA VAL A 35 6.85 -5.28 4.01
C VAL A 35 5.45 -5.88 3.92
N ASP A 36 4.81 -6.11 5.07
CA ASP A 36 3.40 -6.46 5.13
C ASP A 36 2.54 -5.30 4.57
N PRO A 37 1.81 -5.51 3.45
CA PRO A 37 1.06 -4.43 2.81
C PRO A 37 -0.01 -3.84 3.73
N GLN A 38 -0.65 -4.65 4.58
CA GLN A 38 -1.72 -4.18 5.46
C GLN A 38 -1.15 -3.24 6.53
N ALA A 39 -0.05 -3.59 7.17
CA ALA A 39 0.63 -2.78 8.18
C ALA A 39 1.10 -1.44 7.57
N TRP A 40 1.68 -1.49 6.37
CA TRP A 40 2.10 -0.29 5.66
C TRP A 40 0.93 0.63 5.31
N PHE A 41 -0.17 0.10 4.76
CA PHE A 41 -1.35 0.91 4.47
C PHE A 41 -1.95 1.55 5.72
N ALA A 42 -2.01 0.81 6.84
CA ALA A 42 -2.49 1.35 8.11
C ALA A 42 -1.64 2.54 8.57
N ASP A 43 -0.31 2.39 8.58
CA ASP A 43 0.63 3.47 8.93
C ASP A 43 0.48 4.70 8.01
N VAL A 44 0.41 4.47 6.69
CA VAL A 44 0.22 5.54 5.69
C VAL A 44 -1.07 6.31 5.93
N LEU A 45 -2.19 5.61 6.14
CA LEU A 45 -3.49 6.24 6.39
C LEU A 45 -3.50 7.00 7.72
N THR A 46 -2.85 6.47 8.76
CA THR A 46 -2.70 7.16 10.05
C THR A 46 -1.87 8.44 9.91
N LYS A 47 -0.75 8.40 9.19
CA LYS A 47 0.09 9.59 8.93
C LYS A 47 -0.67 10.63 8.12
N LEU A 48 -1.42 10.22 7.10
CA LEU A 48 -2.24 11.12 6.29
C LEU A 48 -3.33 11.80 7.14
N ALA A 49 -4.07 11.03 7.94
CA ALA A 49 -5.08 11.56 8.85
C ALA A 49 -4.50 12.51 9.91
N SER A 50 -3.23 12.30 10.29
CA SER A 50 -2.50 13.15 11.23
C SER A 50 -1.89 14.41 10.59
N GLY A 51 -2.12 14.65 9.30
CA GLY A 51 -1.64 15.84 8.58
C GLY A 51 -0.17 15.79 8.18
N HIS A 52 0.38 14.60 7.92
CA HIS A 52 1.76 14.46 7.45
C HIS A 52 2.00 15.30 6.18
N PRO A 53 3.06 16.12 6.14
CA PRO A 53 3.29 17.03 5.03
C PRO A 53 3.67 16.30 3.75
N ILE A 54 3.08 16.71 2.63
CA ILE A 54 3.34 16.10 1.31
C ILE A 54 4.81 16.19 0.88
N THR A 55 5.55 17.19 1.36
CA THR A 55 6.99 17.36 1.12
C THR A 55 7.83 16.23 1.71
N LYS A 56 7.27 15.47 2.67
CA LYS A 56 7.92 14.32 3.33
C LYS A 56 7.32 12.98 2.93
N LEU A 57 6.77 12.87 1.72
CA LEU A 57 6.18 11.62 1.22
C LEU A 57 7.16 10.44 1.23
N HIS A 58 8.46 10.70 1.03
CA HIS A 58 9.50 9.69 1.04
C HIS A 58 9.60 8.91 2.37
N GLU A 59 9.17 9.50 3.49
CA GLU A 59 9.12 8.86 4.82
C GLU A 59 7.96 7.85 4.95
N MET A 60 7.02 7.85 4.01
CA MET A 60 5.85 6.98 3.97
C MET A 60 6.03 5.82 2.98
N LEU A 61 7.13 5.75 2.24
CA LEU A 61 7.34 4.71 1.23
C LEU A 61 7.64 3.35 1.89
N PRO A 62 7.32 2.21 1.25
CA PRO A 62 7.44 0.89 1.88
C PRO A 62 8.84 0.58 2.43
N TRP A 63 9.90 0.94 1.71
CA TRP A 63 11.28 0.75 2.18
C TRP A 63 11.66 1.66 3.37
N ALA A 64 11.04 2.84 3.49
CA ALA A 64 11.24 3.71 4.65
C ALA A 64 10.57 3.11 5.89
N PHE A 65 9.38 2.52 5.73
CA PHE A 65 8.69 1.76 6.77
C PHE A 65 9.48 0.53 7.21
N ALA A 66 10.04 -0.25 6.27
CA ALA A 66 10.89 -1.40 6.57
C ALA A 66 12.09 -1.00 7.45
N ARG A 67 12.78 0.08 7.09
CA ARG A 67 13.92 0.61 7.86
C ARG A 67 13.53 1.11 9.25
N GLN A 68 12.29 1.58 9.44
CA GLN A 68 11.76 1.98 10.74
C GLN A 68 11.36 0.78 11.62
N ALA A 69 11.00 -0.34 10.99
CA ALA A 69 10.61 -1.57 11.67
C ALA A 69 11.81 -2.45 12.07
N GLU A 70 13.00 -2.18 11.53
CA GLU A 70 14.25 -2.81 11.96
C GLU A 70 14.53 -2.42 13.42
N PRO A 71 14.54 -3.37 14.38
CA PRO A 71 14.86 -3.04 15.75
C PRO A 71 16.30 -2.54 15.79
N ALA A 72 16.53 -1.44 16.51
CA ALA A 72 17.86 -0.99 16.86
C ALA A 72 18.60 -2.16 17.51
N VAL A 73 19.53 -2.78 16.77
CA VAL A 73 20.43 -3.78 17.32
C VAL A 73 21.31 -3.07 18.36
N ALA A 74 21.19 -3.53 19.60
CA ALA A 74 22.00 -3.12 20.74
C ALA A 74 23.41 -3.72 20.67
#